data_AF-A0A392MKA8-F1
#
_entry.id   AF-A0A392MKA8-F1
#
_cell.length_a   1.000
_cell.length_b   1.000
_cell.length_c   1.000
_cell.angle_alpha   90.00
_cell.angle_beta   90.00
_cell.angle_gamma   90.00
#
_symmetry.space_group_name_H-M   'P 1'
#
loop_
_entity.id
_entity.type
_entity.pdbx_description
1 polymer ?
#
loop_
_entity_poly.entity_id
_entity_poly.type
_entity_poly.pdbx_seq_one_letter_code
_entity_poly.pdbx_strand_id
1 'polypeptide(L)' 'MDDDLRLELTPLCELALNKYNAENQGAKFVLADIVKTTWRPGGIFYITLQQSYYNFPGPCTEVAT' A
#
# COMPACT_ATOMS: atom_id res chain seq x y z
N MET A 1 -5.43 14.54 2.16
CA MET A 1 -6.17 13.27 2.27
C MET A 1 -6.93 13.34 3.56
N ASP A 2 -8.21 13.01 3.57
CA ASP A 2 -9.00 13.02 4.80
C ASP A 2 -8.57 11.85 5.70
N ASP A 3 -8.55 12.06 7.01
CA ASP A 3 -8.17 11.02 7.98
C ASP A 3 -9.16 9.84 7.96
N ASP A 4 -10.44 10.10 7.66
CA ASP A 4 -11.46 9.06 7.52
C ASP A 4 -11.14 8.15 6.32
N LEU A 5 -10.71 8.75 5.20
CA LEU A 5 -10.30 7.99 4.01
C LEU A 5 -9.01 7.19 4.27
N ARG A 6 -8.08 7.72 5.08
CA ARG A 6 -6.89 6.97 5.49
C ARG A 6 -7.27 5.76 6.33
N LEU A 7 -8.22 5.91 7.24
CA LEU A 7 -8.70 4.84 8.09
C LEU A 7 -9.38 3.72 7.28
N GLU A 8 -10.17 4.07 6.27
CA GLU A 8 -10.84 3.09 5.41
C GLU A 8 -9.87 2.36 4.46
N LEU A 9 -8.88 3.06 3.91
CA LEU A 9 -7.99 2.50 2.88
C LEU A 9 -6.81 1.72 3.46
N THR A 10 -6.37 2.02 4.69
CA THR A 10 -5.28 1.31 5.37
C THR A 10 -5.47 -0.21 5.39
N PRO A 11 -6.59 -0.77 5.91
CA PRO A 11 -6.77 -2.22 5.94
C PRO A 11 -6.84 -2.86 4.55
N LEU A 12 -7.32 -2.12 3.53
CA LEU A 12 -7.33 -2.59 2.14
C LEU A 12 -5.92 -2.67 1.54
N CYS A 13 -5.09 -1.67 1.83
CA CYS A 13 -3.70 -1.63 1.39
C CYS A 13 -2.86 -2.72 2.06
N GLU A 14 -3.05 -2.96 3.36
CA GLU A 14 -2.41 -4.05 4.08
C GLU A 14 -2.83 -5.42 3.52
N LEU A 15 -4.12 -5.61 3.23
CA LEU A 15 -4.60 -6.85 2.62
C LEU A 15 -3.97 -7.08 1.23
N ALA A 16 -3.90 -6.04 0.41
CA ALA A 16 -3.27 -6.11 -0.91
C ALA A 16 -1.77 -6.47 -0.81
N LEU A 17 -1.05 -5.85 0.14
CA LEU A 17 0.36 -6.15 0.41
C LEU A 17 0.55 -7.57 0.94
N ASN A 18 -0.30 -8.05 1.84
CA ASN A 18 -0.24 -9.42 2.35
C ASN A 18 -0.46 -10.45 1.24
N LYS A 19 -1.38 -10.17 0.31
CA LYS A 19 -1.58 -11.01 -0.87
C LYS A 19 -0.36 -11.00 -1.79
N TYR A 20 0.18 -9.82 -2.09
CA TYR A 20 1.41 -9.69 -2.88
C TYR A 20 2.57 -10.46 -2.23
N ASN A 21 2.75 -10.33 -0.92
CA ASN A 21 3.76 -11.05 -0.15
C ASN A 21 3.63 -12.56 -0.28
N ALA A 22 2.40 -13.09 -0.15
CA ALA A 22 2.11 -14.51 -0.30
C ALA A 22 2.40 -15.02 -1.73
N GLU A 23 2.09 -14.22 -2.75
CA GLU A 23 2.30 -14.57 -4.16
C GLU A 23 3.78 -14.46 -4.58
N ASN A 24 4.57 -13.60 -3.91
CA ASN A 24 5.97 -13.33 -4.23
C ASN A 24 6.93 -13.97 -3.22
N GLN A 25 6.84 -15.29 -3.07
CA GLN A 25 7.77 -16.12 -2.28
C GLN A 25 7.89 -15.72 -0.80
N GLY A 26 6.82 -15.17 -0.21
CA GLY A 26 6.86 -14.71 1.18
C GLY A 26 7.68 -13.44 1.36
N ALA A 27 7.67 -12.55 0.37
CA ALA A 27 8.14 -11.18 0.56
C ALA A 27 7.53 -10.58 1.82
N LYS A 28 8.25 -9.68 2.48
CA LYS A 28 7.86 -9.16 3.80
C LYS A 28 7.65 -7.66 3.73
N PHE A 29 6.88 -7.20 2.76
CA PHE A 29 6.52 -5.79 2.66
C PHE A 29 5.46 -5.44 3.71
N VAL A 30 5.62 -4.31 4.36
CA VAL A 30 4.62 -3.71 5.25
C VAL A 30 4.27 -2.32 4.77
N LEU A 31 3.02 -1.93 4.99
CA LEU A 31 2.55 -0.60 4.65
C LEU A 31 3.28 0.44 5.51
N ALA A 32 3.95 1.39 4.86
CA ALA A 32 4.62 2.49 5.54
C ALA A 32 3.74 3.75 5.54
N ASP A 33 3.21 4.13 4.38
CA ASP A 33 2.29 5.27 4.25
C ASP A 33 1.42 5.16 2.99
N ILE A 34 0.27 5.83 2.99
CA ILE A 34 -0.52 6.07 1.79
C ILE A 34 -0.19 7.49 1.30
N VAL A 35 0.55 7.57 0.19
CA VAL A 35 1.08 8.82 -0.35
C VAL A 35 0.02 9.59 -1.12
N LYS A 36 -0.76 8.89 -1.93
CA LYS A 36 -1.73 9.51 -2.82
C LYS A 36 -2.91 8.60 -3.07
N THR A 37 -4.09 9.20 -3.10
CA THR A 37 -5.32 8.55 -3.51
C THR A 37 -5.96 9.36 -4.62
N THR A 38 -6.50 8.67 -5.61
CA THR A 38 -7.25 9.29 -6.69
C THR A 38 -8.51 8.50 -6.90
N TRP A 39 -9.63 9.12 -6.57
CA TRP A 39 -10.94 8.57 -6.86
C TRP A 39 -11.26 8.78 -8.34
N ARG A 40 -11.74 7.73 -9.01
CA ARG A 40 -12.35 7.83 -10.32
C ARG A 40 -13.86 7.59 -10.24
N PRO A 41 -14.65 8.34 -11.02
CA PRO A 41 -16.06 8.03 -11.26
C PRO A 41 -16.20 6.57 -11.69
N GLY A 42 -17.12 5.84 -11.06
CA GLY A 42 -17.22 4.38 -11.18
C GLY A 42 -16.80 3.61 -9.93
N GLY A 43 -16.41 4.30 -8.85
CA GLY A 43 -16.16 3.68 -7.54
C GLY A 43 -14.78 3.02 -7.42
N ILE A 44 -13.82 3.45 -8.25
CA ILE A 44 -12.46 2.91 -8.27
C ILE A 44 -11.53 3.90 -7.55
N PHE A 45 -10.77 3.39 -6.60
CA PHE A 45 -9.67 4.13 -5.97
C PHE A 45 -8.33 3.66 -6.54
N TYR A 46 -7.57 4.60 -7.11
CA TYR A 46 -6.16 4.39 -7.38
C TYR A 46 -5.36 4.86 -6.17
N ILE A 47 -4.55 3.97 -5.62
CA ILE A 47 -3.80 4.21 -4.41
C ILE A 47 -2.32 4.06 -4.71
N THR A 48 -1.55 5.09 -4.40
CA THR A 48 -0.09 5.03 -4.38
C THR A 48 0.33 4.98 -2.91
N LEU A 49 1.07 3.92 -2.57
CA LEU A 49 1.51 3.65 -1.21
C LEU A 49 3.04 3.50 -1.16
N GLN A 50 3.60 3.78 0.00
CA GLN A 50 4.96 3.43 0.36
C GLN A 50 4.96 2.13 1.15
N GLN A 51 5.95 1.29 0.88
CA GLN A 51 6.19 0.05 1.58
C GLN A 51 7.62 0.00 2.12
N SER A 52 7.80 -0.68 3.25
CA SER A 52 9.12 -1.01 3.78
C SER A 52 9.24 -2.53 3.91
N TYR A 53 10.46 -3.04 3.96
CA TYR A 53 10.65 -4.45 4.33
C TYR A 53 10.57 -4.56 5.84
N TYR A 54 9.86 -5.57 6.32
CA TYR A 54 9.72 -5.94 7.72
C TYR A 54 11.06 -6.07 8.46
N ASN A 55 12.16 -6.33 7.74
CA ASN A 55 13.52 -6.47 8.30
C ASN A 55 14.53 -5.40 7.83
N PHE A 56 14.12 -4.35 7.11
CA PHE A 56 14.99 -3.22 6.80
C PHE A 56 14.28 -1.92 7.17
N PRO A 57 14.82 -1.10 8.09
CA PRO A 57 14.17 0.12 8.56
C PRO A 57 14.25 1.29 7.54
N GLY A 58 14.39 1.00 6.25
CA GLY A 58 14.46 1.99 5.17
C GLY A 58 13.30 1.85 4.19
N PRO A 59 12.78 2.96 3.63
CA PRO A 59 11.72 2.89 2.62
C PRO A 59 12.25 2.21 1.36
N CYS A 60 11.63 1.11 0.97
CA CYS A 60 11.96 0.45 -0.29
C CYS A 60 11.12 1.09 -1.39
N THR A 61 11.78 1.97 -2.15
CA THR A 61 11.17 2.63 -3.30
C THR A 61 11.30 1.70 -4.50
N GLU A 62 10.34 0.80 -4.69
CA GLU A 62 10.15 0.15 -5.99
C GLU A 62 9.16 0.98 -6.81
N VAL A 63 9.67 1.57 -7.90
CA VAL A 63 8.88 2.31 -8.88
C VAL A 63 8.39 1.30 -9.91
N ALA A 64 7.16 0.82 -9.77
CA ALA A 64 6.52 0.06 -10.84
C ALA A 64 6.18 1.03 -11.99
N THR A 65 6.76 0.79 -13.17
CA THR A 65 6.49 1.54 -14.42
C THR A 65 5.38 0.86 -15.21
#